data_AF-A0A2D6I0Z6-F1
#
_entry.id   AF-A0A2D6I0Z6-F1
#
_cell.length_a   1.000
_cell.length_b   1.000
_cell.length_c   1.000
_cell.angle_alpha   90.00
_cell.angle_beta   90.00
_cell.angle_gamma   90.00
#
_symmetry.space_group_name_H-M   'P 1'
#
loop_
_entity.id
_entity.type
_entity.pdbx_description
1 polymer ?
#
loop_
_entity_poly.entity_id
_entity_poly.type
_entity_poly.pdbx_seq_one_letter_code
_entity_poly.pdbx_strand_id
1 'polypeptide(L)' 'MDLREQLGQVVSSAAPAQSERAQQFLEALDGGPWDDSTEAAARELIDAYLHDPYLTKGH' A
#
# COMPACT_ATOMS: atom_id res chain seq x y z
N MET A 1 -3.08 12.39 -4.13
CA MET A 1 -2.68 11.17 -4.83
C MET A 1 -3.82 10.19 -4.72
N ASP A 2 -4.10 9.48 -5.80
CA ASP A 2 -5.06 8.39 -5.81
C ASP A 2 -4.57 7.21 -4.93
N LEU A 3 -5.48 6.34 -4.50
CA LEU A 3 -5.13 5.17 -3.69
C LEU A 3 -4.28 4.17 -4.50
N ARG A 4 -4.56 4.03 -5.80
CA ARG A 4 -3.77 3.20 -6.73
C ARG A 4 -2.34 3.73 -6.87
N GLU A 5 -2.17 5.04 -6.97
CA GLU A 5 -0.85 5.68 -7.05
C GLU A 5 -0.03 5.45 -5.77
N GLN A 6 -0.67 5.58 -4.61
CA GLN A 6 -0.01 5.34 -3.31
C GLN A 6 0.42 3.89 -3.15
N LEU A 7 -0.44 2.93 -3.52
CA LEU A 7 -0.07 1.51 -3.51
C LEU A 7 1.08 1.23 -4.50
N GLY A 8 1.08 1.84 -5.67
CA GLY A 8 2.21 1.75 -6.61
C GLY A 8 3.53 2.23 -6.00
N GLN A 9 3.49 3.29 -5.20
CA GLN A 9 4.67 3.76 -4.46
C GLN A 9 5.12 2.76 -3.38
N VAL A 10 4.18 2.18 -2.63
CA VAL A 10 4.49 1.14 -1.63
C VAL A 10 5.14 -0.06 -2.32
N VAL A 11 4.59 -0.55 -3.44
CA VAL A 11 5.21 -1.67 -4.19
C VAL A 11 6.66 -1.37 -4.56
N SER A 12 6.95 -0.14 -5.03
CA SER A 12 8.28 0.22 -5.52
C SER A 12 9.32 0.50 -4.43
N SER A 13 8.89 0.91 -3.23
CA SER A 13 9.79 1.50 -2.22
C SER A 13 9.70 0.87 -0.83
N ALA A 14 8.67 0.07 -0.56
CA ALA A 14 8.47 -0.56 0.74
C ALA A 14 9.31 -1.83 0.92
N ALA A 15 9.26 -2.37 2.14
CA ALA A 15 9.84 -3.67 2.42
C ALA A 15 9.12 -4.78 1.63
N PRO A 16 9.79 -5.91 1.30
CA PRO A 16 9.23 -6.95 0.44
C PRO A 16 7.81 -7.41 0.83
N ALA A 17 7.56 -7.64 2.12
CA ALA A 17 6.25 -8.06 2.60
C ALA A 17 5.14 -7.00 2.41
N GLN A 18 5.48 -5.72 2.53
CA GLN A 18 4.54 -4.62 2.28
C GLN A 18 4.31 -4.44 0.78
N SER A 19 5.36 -4.59 -0.04
CA SER A 19 5.25 -4.55 -1.49
C SER A 19 4.35 -5.67 -2.03
N GLU A 20 4.53 -6.91 -1.57
CA GLU A 20 3.66 -8.03 -1.94
C GLU A 20 2.20 -7.77 -1.55
N ARG A 21 1.95 -7.24 -0.35
CA ARG A 21 0.61 -6.88 0.14
C ARG A 21 -0.02 -5.76 -0.71
N ALA A 22 0.75 -4.74 -1.07
CA ALA A 22 0.29 -3.63 -1.90
C ALA A 22 -0.05 -4.09 -3.32
N GLN A 23 0.73 -5.04 -3.86
CA GLN A 23 0.43 -5.66 -5.16
C GLN A 23 -0.89 -6.43 -5.14
N GLN A 24 -1.16 -7.20 -4.07
CA GLN A 24 -2.45 -7.89 -3.92
C GLN A 24 -3.64 -6.93 -3.93
N PHE A 25 -3.51 -5.77 -3.27
CA PHE A 25 -4.55 -4.74 -3.34
C PHE A 25 -4.70 -4.19 -4.77
N LEU A 26 -3.60 -3.88 -5.47
CA LEU A 26 -3.67 -3.42 -6.87
C LEU A 26 -4.37 -4.42 -7.79
N GLU A 27 -4.09 -5.72 -7.63
CA GLU A 27 -4.76 -6.77 -8.38
C GLU A 27 -6.25 -6.86 -8.04
N ALA A 28 -6.62 -6.71 -6.76
CA ALA A 28 -8.02 -6.64 -6.34
C ALA A 28 -8.75 -5.41 -6.91
N LEU A 29 -8.05 -4.28 -7.06
CA LEU A 29 -8.54 -3.03 -7.67
C LEU A 29 -8.91 -3.21 -9.14
N ASP A 30 -8.14 -4.04 -9.86
CA ASP A 30 -8.39 -4.37 -11.27
C ASP A 30 -9.55 -5.37 -11.42
N GLY A 31 -9.80 -6.18 -10.39
CA GLY A 31 -10.83 -7.22 -10.37
C GLY A 31 -12.28 -6.73 -10.14
N GLY A 32 -12.48 -5.49 -9.71
CA GLY A 32 -13.81 -4.93 -9.48
C GLY A 32 -13.88 -3.89 -8.36
N PRO A 33 -15.10 -3.44 -8.00
CA PRO A 33 -15.28 -2.49 -6.92
C PRO A 33 -14.84 -3.09 -5.59
N TRP A 34 -14.12 -2.30 -4.81
CA TRP A 34 -13.71 -2.67 -3.46
C TRP A 34 -14.88 -2.60 -2.49
N ASP A 35 -14.83 -3.48 -1.50
CA ASP A 35 -15.59 -3.33 -0.27
C ASP A 35 -14.83 -2.41 0.71
N ASP A 36 -15.56 -1.83 1.66
CA ASP A 36 -15.02 -0.90 2.66
C ASP A 36 -13.86 -1.51 3.47
N SER A 37 -13.85 -2.84 3.67
CA SER A 37 -12.78 -3.50 4.43
C SER A 37 -11.48 -3.57 3.63
N THR A 38 -11.56 -3.84 2.32
CA THR A 38 -10.41 -3.81 1.43
C THR A 38 -9.82 -2.41 1.32
N GLU A 39 -10.66 -1.39 1.21
CA GLU A 39 -10.21 0.00 1.18
C GLU A 39 -9.51 0.42 2.49
N ALA A 40 -10.08 0.05 3.64
CA ALA A 40 -9.49 0.32 4.95
C ALA A 40 -8.13 -0.37 5.09
N ALA A 41 -8.03 -1.66 4.73
CA ALA A 41 -6.80 -2.42 4.84
C ALA A 41 -5.69 -1.88 3.92
N ALA A 42 -6.03 -1.42 2.72
CA ALA A 42 -5.08 -0.75 1.82
C ALA A 42 -4.59 0.59 2.41
N ARG A 43 -5.49 1.37 3.02
CA ARG A 43 -5.12 2.61 3.73
C ARG A 43 -4.17 2.34 4.90
N GLU A 44 -4.48 1.35 5.72
CA GLU A 44 -3.64 0.97 6.87
C GLU A 44 -2.23 0.54 6.43
N LEU A 45 -2.12 -0.20 5.31
CA LEU A 45 -0.83 -0.57 4.76
C LEU A 45 -0.01 0.66 4.33
N ILE A 46 -0.64 1.62 3.66
CA ILE A 46 0.00 2.87 3.22
C ILE A 46 0.42 3.71 4.43
N ASP A 47 -0.46 3.83 5.42
CA ASP A 47 -0.19 4.56 6.66
C ASP A 47 1.01 3.95 7.39
N ALA A 48 1.02 2.62 7.54
CA ALA A 48 2.14 1.89 8.14
C ALA A 48 3.45 2.10 7.36
N TYR A 49 3.41 2.14 6.03
CA TYR A 49 4.59 2.46 5.21
C TYR A 49 5.07 3.90 5.44
N LEU A 50 4.17 4.89 5.44
CA LEU A 50 4.53 6.29 5.64
C LEU A 50 5.05 6.59 7.04
N HIS A 51 4.51 5.90 8.04
CA HIS A 51 4.86 6.06 9.45
C HIS A 51 5.95 5.10 9.92
N ASP A 52 6.50 4.26 9.03
CA ASP A 52 7.56 3.34 9.42
C ASP A 52 8.83 4.12 9.83
N PRO A 53 9.27 4.00 11.10
CA PRO A 53 10.41 4.76 11.62
C PRO A 53 11.74 4.33 11.00
N TYR A 54 11.81 3.20 10.28
CA TYR A 54 12.99 2.77 9.56
C TYR A 54 13.05 3.34 8.13
N LEU A 55 11.92 3.77 7.55
CA LEU A 55 11.90 4.50 6.29
C LEU A 55 12.44 5.92 6.43
N THR A 56 12.21 6.57 7.57
CA THR A 56 12.65 7.96 7.84
C THR A 56 14.07 8.08 8.42
N LYS A 57 14.69 6.98 8.84
CA LYS A 57 16.06 6.97 9.41
C LYS A 57 17.19 6.78 8.39
N GLY A 58 16.88 6.76 7.11
CA GLY A 58 17.83 6.51 6.02
C GLY A 58 18.04 7.68 5.06
N HIS A 59 17.83 8.93 5.47
CA HIS A 59 18.02 10.10 4.61
C HIS A 59 19.07 11.09 5.15
#